data_AF-A0AAQ3XEY9-F1
#
_entry.id   AF-A0AAQ3XEY9-F1
#
_cell.length_a   1.000
_cell.length_b   1.000
_cell.length_c   1.000
_cell.angle_alpha   90.00
_cell.angle_beta   90.00
_cell.angle_gamma   90.00
#
_symmetry.space_group_name_H-M   'P 1'
#
loop_
_entity.id
_entity.type
_entity.pdbx_description
1 polymer ?
#
loop_
_entity_poly.entity_id
_entity_poly.type
_entity_poly.pdbx_seq_one_letter_code
_entity_poly.pdbx_strand_id
1 'polypeptide(L)'
;MSRFSGKPGAFAMMEEEARRSGADLGAKVHANMQNSVCLGAWAVCLYGCCNAAKRVKVHCLTDDGHWDDLGTGHVTIDNIEGSREIALAVVDEKDSGTLLLHKITSDDIYKKQDTIILWKDPEKAREIALSFQEAEGCTHIWENMLSVQKQLKSGSLGFIPYPTFQTPEPEVSSGSDESIASDELKGLPPLELSSLPLLLKTVLEWGAKDQLRVAELISQDHEFFPKLVELFKMCEGSRKIDDLHMIFRLTKEIILLNNVKIFDKIFSDEFILDIIGALEYDPEVPNAQGHRAFVQKHVIFKEAVPIENASVASKIHQTYRILYIKDIIFLRALDDATTKNLNAIIDENNVLVASLLKDDASFFQDLFVRMRSSNISAESKIKLTVRLENKLKS
;
A
#
# COMPACT_ATOMS: atom_id res chain seq x y z
N MET A 1 -37.66 46.02 20.12
CA MET A 1 -36.48 45.97 19.22
C MET A 1 -35.24 45.74 20.05
N SER A 2 -34.97 44.49 20.45
CA SER A 2 -33.75 44.09 21.15
C SER A 2 -32.70 43.67 20.13
N ARG A 3 -31.54 44.33 20.14
CA ARG A 3 -30.38 43.98 19.32
C ARG A 3 -29.76 42.69 19.87
N PHE A 4 -29.81 41.61 19.11
CA PHE A 4 -28.91 40.47 19.29
C PHE A 4 -27.58 40.80 18.60
N SER A 5 -26.54 41.05 19.39
CA SER A 5 -25.15 41.04 18.95
C SER A 5 -24.73 39.58 18.72
N GLY A 6 -24.87 39.11 17.49
CA GLY A 6 -24.30 37.82 17.08
C GLY A 6 -22.77 37.91 17.12
N LYS A 7 -22.12 36.94 17.78
CA LYS A 7 -20.68 36.74 17.60
C LYS A 7 -20.42 36.48 16.11
N PRO A 8 -19.36 37.03 15.50
CA PRO A 8 -19.02 36.71 14.12
C PRO A 8 -18.72 35.22 14.01
N GLY A 9 -19.24 34.54 12.98
CA GLY A 9 -18.80 33.17 12.66
C GLY A 9 -17.31 33.13 12.35
N ALA A 10 -16.68 31.96 12.46
CA ALA A 10 -15.23 31.77 12.26
C ALA A 10 -14.70 32.41 10.96
N PHE A 11 -15.54 32.43 9.92
CA PHE A 11 -15.28 33.07 8.62
C PHE A 11 -15.11 34.60 8.71
N ALA A 12 -15.92 35.27 9.53
CA ALA A 12 -15.86 36.72 9.72
C ALA A 12 -14.69 37.16 10.62
N MET A 13 -14.28 36.32 11.59
CA MET A 13 -13.03 36.54 12.33
C MET A 13 -11.80 36.42 11.43
N MET A 14 -11.76 35.42 10.54
CA MET A 14 -10.66 35.23 9.58
C MET A 14 -10.53 36.39 8.58
N GLU A 15 -11.64 36.96 8.10
CA GLU A 15 -11.64 38.06 7.13
C GLU A 15 -11.14 39.38 7.73
N GLU A 16 -11.47 39.63 9.00
CA GLU A 16 -11.04 40.84 9.71
C GLU A 16 -9.56 40.76 10.15
N GLU A 17 -9.05 39.56 10.42
CA GLU A 17 -7.66 39.33 10.78
C GLU A 17 -6.72 39.35 9.56
N ALA A 18 -7.19 38.87 8.40
CA ALA A 18 -6.47 38.96 7.12
C ALA A 18 -6.37 40.41 6.58
N ARG A 19 -7.40 41.25 6.83
CA ARG A 19 -7.35 42.69 6.54
C ARG A 19 -6.33 43.42 7.40
N ARG A 20 -6.15 43.02 8.67
CA ARG A 20 -5.20 43.67 9.60
C ARG A 20 -3.73 43.37 9.28
N SER A 21 -3.42 42.23 8.65
CA SER A 21 -2.04 41.84 8.32
C SER A 21 -1.50 42.41 7.00
N GLY A 22 -2.28 43.22 6.28
CA GLY A 22 -1.80 43.94 5.08
C GLY A 22 -1.27 43.03 3.97
N ALA A 23 -1.80 41.81 3.82
CA ALA A 23 -1.34 40.86 2.83
C ALA A 23 -2.38 40.69 1.73
N ASP A 24 -2.15 41.33 0.57
CA ASP A 24 -2.80 41.02 -0.72
C ASP A 24 -2.58 39.54 -1.16
N LEU A 25 -1.76 38.81 -0.39
CA LEU A 25 -1.56 37.37 -0.44
C LEU A 25 -2.76 36.57 0.15
N GLY A 26 -3.55 37.15 1.06
CA GLY A 26 -4.62 36.45 1.79
C GLY A 26 -5.79 36.03 0.90
N ALA A 27 -6.20 36.86 -0.06
CA ALA A 27 -7.29 36.54 -0.98
C ALA A 27 -6.88 35.50 -2.06
N LYS A 28 -5.60 35.51 -2.48
CA LYS A 28 -5.04 34.49 -3.39
C LYS A 28 -4.79 33.15 -2.70
N VAL A 29 -4.42 33.17 -1.42
CA VAL A 29 -4.30 31.97 -0.58
C VAL A 29 -5.69 31.38 -0.27
N HIS A 30 -6.72 32.21 -0.10
CA HIS A 30 -8.10 31.79 0.20
C HIS A 30 -8.77 30.95 -0.91
N ALA A 31 -8.61 31.31 -2.18
CA ALA A 31 -9.18 30.54 -3.29
C ALA A 31 -8.47 29.20 -3.53
N ASN A 32 -7.18 29.12 -3.17
CA ASN A 32 -6.35 27.94 -3.37
C ASN A 32 -6.34 27.01 -2.13
N MET A 33 -6.59 27.51 -0.92
CA MET A 33 -6.66 26.72 0.31
C MET A 33 -7.83 25.75 0.36
N GLN A 34 -8.93 26.02 -0.37
CA GLN A 34 -10.12 25.17 -0.37
C GLN A 34 -9.89 23.79 -1.00
N ASN A 35 -8.86 23.63 -1.85
CA ASN A 35 -8.57 22.35 -2.52
C ASN A 35 -7.27 21.65 -2.04
N SER A 36 -6.29 22.36 -1.47
CA SER A 36 -4.92 21.81 -1.36
C SER A 36 -4.40 21.59 0.07
N VAL A 37 -4.96 22.24 1.09
CA VAL A 37 -4.46 22.08 2.48
C VAL A 37 -4.73 20.66 3.01
N CYS A 38 -5.75 19.98 2.50
CA CYS A 38 -6.12 18.64 2.93
C CYS A 38 -5.34 17.51 2.22
N LEU A 39 -4.62 17.80 1.14
CA LEU A 39 -3.76 16.82 0.44
C LEU A 39 -2.28 16.92 0.86
N GLY A 40 -1.87 18.09 1.37
CA GLY A 40 -0.47 18.41 1.70
C GLY A 40 0.00 17.88 3.06
N ALA A 41 -0.79 18.08 4.13
CA ALA A 41 -0.40 17.59 5.46
C ALA A 41 -0.53 16.05 5.62
N TRP A 42 -1.26 15.43 4.71
CA TRP A 42 -1.75 14.04 4.78
C TRP A 42 -0.79 13.07 4.09
N ALA A 43 -0.28 13.46 2.92
CA ALA A 43 0.83 12.76 2.27
C ALA A 43 2.13 12.83 3.11
N VAL A 44 2.31 13.86 3.96
CA VAL A 44 3.52 13.98 4.77
C VAL A 44 3.62 12.90 5.85
N CYS A 45 2.50 12.39 6.39
CA CYS A 45 2.54 11.33 7.40
C CYS A 45 2.53 9.92 6.82
N LEU A 46 1.77 9.66 5.74
CA LEU A 46 1.64 8.30 5.19
C LEU A 46 2.62 8.02 4.04
N TYR A 47 2.76 8.95 3.07
CA TYR A 47 3.81 8.84 2.04
C TYR A 47 5.21 9.08 2.63
N GLY A 48 5.32 9.93 3.66
CA GLY A 48 6.59 10.17 4.34
C GLY A 48 7.13 8.95 5.10
N CYS A 49 6.27 8.10 5.67
CA CYS A 49 6.68 6.93 6.45
C CYS A 49 7.07 5.75 5.54
N CYS A 50 6.37 5.53 4.43
CA CYS A 50 6.75 4.48 3.47
C CYS A 50 7.94 4.88 2.58
N ASN A 51 8.12 6.18 2.29
CA ASN A 51 9.33 6.66 1.60
C ASN A 51 10.56 6.72 2.50
N ALA A 52 10.43 7.07 3.79
CA ALA A 52 11.59 7.10 4.69
C ALA A 52 12.21 5.70 4.87
N ALA A 53 11.37 4.66 4.98
CA ALA A 53 11.82 3.27 5.04
C ALA A 53 12.50 2.80 3.73
N LYS A 54 12.21 3.44 2.59
CA LYS A 54 12.85 3.13 1.30
C LYS A 54 13.96 4.12 0.93
N ARG A 55 14.20 5.14 1.76
CA ARG A 55 15.18 6.19 1.44
C ARG A 55 16.59 5.72 1.74
N VAL A 56 17.42 5.72 0.71
CA VAL A 56 18.79 5.22 0.75
C VAL A 56 19.77 6.22 0.15
N LYS A 57 20.98 6.22 0.67
CA LYS A 57 22.13 6.84 0.02
C LYS A 57 22.97 5.77 -0.66
N VAL A 58 23.31 5.99 -1.92
CA VAL A 58 24.11 5.05 -2.70
C VAL A 58 25.57 5.47 -2.63
N HIS A 59 26.43 4.54 -2.22
CA HIS A 59 27.86 4.75 -2.20
C HIS A 59 28.58 3.75 -3.08
N CYS A 60 29.70 4.18 -3.67
CA CYS A 60 30.60 3.34 -4.44
C CYS A 60 32.03 3.51 -3.93
N LEU A 61 32.74 2.40 -3.72
CA LEU A 61 34.15 2.44 -3.38
C LEU A 61 34.96 2.82 -4.62
N THR A 62 35.83 3.82 -4.49
CA THR A 62 36.80 4.23 -5.52
C THR A 62 38.05 3.38 -5.47
N ASP A 63 38.83 3.43 -6.54
CA ASP A 63 40.12 2.70 -6.64
C ASP A 63 41.14 3.20 -5.59
N ASP A 64 40.96 4.43 -5.10
CA ASP A 64 41.76 5.04 -4.03
C ASP A 64 41.31 4.63 -2.61
N GLY A 65 40.34 3.70 -2.50
CA GLY A 65 39.86 3.15 -1.24
C GLY A 65 38.91 4.07 -0.45
N HIS A 66 38.34 5.10 -1.09
CA HIS A 66 37.38 6.02 -0.48
C HIS A 66 35.96 5.75 -0.97
N TRP A 67 34.94 6.09 -0.16
CA TRP A 67 33.54 5.93 -0.54
C TRP A 67 32.98 7.21 -1.15
N ASP A 68 32.65 7.16 -2.44
CA ASP A 68 31.98 8.24 -3.15
C ASP A 68 30.46 8.17 -2.92
N ASP A 69 29.84 9.32 -2.65
CA ASP A 69 28.38 9.48 -2.57
C ASP A 69 27.82 9.69 -3.99
N LEU A 70 27.06 8.72 -4.47
CA LEU A 70 26.45 8.75 -5.80
C LEU A 70 25.09 9.44 -5.81
N GLY A 71 24.51 9.73 -4.65
CA GLY A 71 23.21 10.37 -4.54
C GLY A 71 22.29 9.73 -3.51
N THR A 72 21.15 10.37 -3.28
CA THR A 72 20.13 9.91 -2.35
C THR A 72 18.81 9.71 -3.08
N GLY A 73 18.21 8.55 -2.88
CA GLY A 73 17.03 8.14 -3.63
C GLY A 73 16.18 7.14 -2.87
N HIS A 74 15.22 6.55 -3.57
CA HIS A 74 14.31 5.55 -3.03
C HIS A 74 14.59 4.20 -3.69
N VAL A 75 14.80 3.17 -2.87
CA VAL A 75 15.08 1.81 -3.36
C VAL A 75 13.80 1.04 -3.63
N THR A 76 13.79 0.32 -4.75
CA THR A 76 12.78 -0.68 -5.10
C THR A 76 13.44 -1.96 -5.59
N ILE A 77 12.72 -3.07 -5.52
CA ILE A 77 13.12 -4.34 -6.12
C ILE A 77 11.97 -4.75 -7.04
N ASP A 78 12.25 -4.84 -8.34
CA ASP A 78 11.25 -5.06 -9.38
C ASP A 78 11.82 -5.87 -10.53
N ASN A 79 10.97 -6.43 -11.39
CA ASN A 79 11.40 -6.99 -12.67
C ASN A 79 11.86 -5.87 -13.62
N ILE A 80 13.00 -6.07 -14.29
CA ILE A 80 13.46 -5.19 -15.37
C ILE A 80 12.46 -5.29 -16.54
N GLU A 81 11.96 -4.15 -16.99
CA GLU A 81 10.97 -4.04 -18.05
C GLU A 81 11.39 -4.81 -19.31
N GLY A 82 10.54 -5.74 -19.76
CA GLY A 82 10.81 -6.60 -20.92
C GLY A 82 11.68 -7.84 -20.63
N SER A 83 12.05 -8.12 -19.38
CA SER A 83 12.81 -9.31 -18.99
C SER A 83 12.20 -10.05 -17.80
N ARG A 84 12.69 -11.26 -17.52
CA ARG A 84 12.34 -12.06 -16.33
C ARG A 84 13.33 -11.85 -15.17
N GLU A 85 14.13 -10.78 -15.24
CA GLU A 85 15.23 -10.55 -14.32
C GLU A 85 14.80 -9.55 -13.25
N ILE A 86 15.00 -9.91 -11.99
CA ILE A 86 14.68 -9.05 -10.85
C ILE A 86 15.90 -8.16 -10.56
N ALA A 87 15.67 -6.85 -10.48
CA ALA A 87 16.68 -5.85 -10.18
C ALA A 87 16.31 -4.99 -8.99
N LEU A 88 17.34 -4.60 -8.24
CA LEU A 88 17.29 -3.52 -7.30
C LEU A 88 17.53 -2.21 -8.05
N ALA A 89 16.59 -1.28 -7.94
CA ALA A 89 16.67 0.05 -8.53
C ALA A 89 16.66 1.11 -7.43
N VAL A 90 17.45 2.18 -7.61
CA VAL A 90 17.37 3.39 -6.78
C VAL A 90 17.08 4.57 -7.67
N VAL A 91 15.96 5.24 -7.40
CA VAL A 91 15.50 6.42 -8.14
C VAL A 91 15.82 7.68 -7.35
N ASP A 92 16.48 8.65 -7.99
CA ASP A 92 16.89 9.92 -7.40
C ASP A 92 15.69 10.72 -6.89
N GLU A 93 15.85 11.38 -5.73
CA GLU A 93 14.76 12.13 -5.11
C GLU A 93 14.50 13.51 -5.74
N LYS A 94 15.41 14.02 -6.59
CA LYS A 94 15.34 15.37 -7.17
C LYS A 94 14.87 15.37 -8.62
N ASP A 95 15.36 14.44 -9.44
CA ASP A 95 15.07 14.42 -10.89
C ASP A 95 14.39 13.13 -11.37
N SER A 96 14.08 12.20 -10.46
CA SER A 96 13.51 10.89 -10.79
C SER A 96 14.37 10.04 -11.74
N GLY A 97 15.66 10.37 -11.89
CA GLY A 97 16.62 9.57 -12.65
C GLY A 97 17.05 8.31 -11.89
N THR A 98 17.52 7.29 -12.61
CA THR A 98 18.03 6.06 -11.99
C THR A 98 19.47 6.26 -11.48
N LEU A 99 19.66 6.30 -10.16
CA LEU A 99 20.98 6.36 -9.51
C LEU A 99 21.70 5.02 -9.56
N LEU A 100 20.94 3.95 -9.36
CA LEU A 100 21.46 2.60 -9.36
C LEU A 100 20.44 1.66 -10.01
N LEU A 101 20.94 0.81 -10.89
CA LEU A 101 20.24 -0.38 -11.34
C LEU A 101 21.22 -1.54 -11.15
N HIS A 102 20.83 -2.52 -10.36
CA HIS A 102 21.63 -3.68 -10.02
C HIS A 102 20.78 -4.94 -10.12
N LYS A 103 21.14 -5.83 -11.04
CA LYS A 103 20.48 -7.13 -11.19
C LYS A 103 20.81 -8.01 -9.99
N ILE A 104 19.78 -8.52 -9.30
CA ILE A 104 19.99 -9.41 -8.17
C ILE A 104 20.45 -10.77 -8.69
N THR A 105 21.59 -11.26 -8.19
CA THR A 105 22.16 -12.55 -8.62
C THR A 105 21.92 -13.64 -7.57
N SER A 106 22.03 -14.90 -8.00
CA SER A 106 22.01 -16.04 -7.07
C SER A 106 23.28 -16.13 -6.22
N ASP A 107 24.36 -15.43 -6.54
CA ASP A 107 25.62 -15.55 -5.83
C ASP A 107 25.57 -14.90 -4.45
N ASP A 108 26.21 -15.51 -3.45
CA ASP A 108 26.22 -15.00 -2.07
C ASP A 108 27.20 -13.82 -1.90
N ILE A 109 26.92 -12.72 -2.59
CA ILE A 109 27.76 -11.51 -2.66
C ILE A 109 27.27 -10.37 -1.77
N TYR A 110 26.03 -10.45 -1.29
CA TYR A 110 25.40 -9.41 -0.49
C TYR A 110 25.72 -9.60 0.99
N LYS A 111 25.97 -8.52 1.71
CA LYS A 111 26.23 -8.49 3.15
C LYS A 111 25.44 -7.37 3.80
N LYS A 112 24.85 -7.64 4.96
CA LYS A 112 24.18 -6.62 5.78
C LYS A 112 25.04 -6.24 6.97
N GLN A 113 25.16 -4.95 7.23
CA GLN A 113 25.77 -4.38 8.43
C GLN A 113 24.84 -3.30 8.99
N ASP A 114 24.09 -3.63 10.04
CA ASP A 114 23.12 -2.73 10.68
C ASP A 114 22.11 -2.14 9.68
N THR A 115 22.29 -0.88 9.26
CA THR A 115 21.46 -0.16 8.27
C THR A 115 22.07 -0.11 6.87
N ILE A 116 23.11 -0.89 6.58
CA ILE A 116 23.85 -0.88 5.32
C ILE A 116 23.78 -2.25 4.64
N ILE A 117 23.48 -2.25 3.34
CA ILE A 117 23.62 -3.43 2.47
C ILE A 117 24.81 -3.20 1.54
N LEU A 118 25.78 -4.11 1.54
CA LEU A 118 27.03 -4.03 0.81
C LEU A 118 27.18 -5.22 -0.15
N TRP A 119 27.62 -4.97 -1.37
CA TRP A 119 28.03 -6.03 -2.31
C TRP A 119 29.09 -5.54 -3.29
N LYS A 120 29.73 -6.49 -3.98
CA LYS A 120 30.58 -6.19 -5.13
C LYS A 120 29.78 -6.41 -6.40
N ASP A 121 29.53 -5.35 -7.15
CA ASP A 121 28.77 -5.43 -8.39
C ASP A 121 29.56 -6.22 -9.43
N PRO A 122 29.01 -7.34 -9.97
CA PRO A 122 29.73 -8.22 -10.89
C PRO A 122 29.89 -7.61 -12.29
N GLU A 123 29.02 -6.68 -12.70
CA GLU A 123 29.08 -6.02 -14.02
C GLU A 123 30.05 -4.84 -13.99
N LYS A 124 30.04 -4.06 -12.90
CA LYS A 124 30.85 -2.85 -12.73
C LYS A 124 32.17 -3.10 -12.02
N ALA A 125 32.36 -4.30 -11.45
CA ALA A 125 33.52 -4.71 -10.65
C ALA A 125 33.85 -3.81 -9.44
N ARG A 126 32.88 -3.00 -8.99
CA ARG A 126 33.02 -2.02 -7.90
C ARG A 126 32.24 -2.45 -6.66
N GLU A 127 32.72 -2.07 -5.48
CA GLU A 127 31.98 -2.26 -4.25
C GLU A 127 30.92 -1.17 -4.10
N ILE A 128 29.68 -1.58 -3.87
CA ILE A 128 28.52 -0.71 -3.71
C ILE A 128 27.96 -0.90 -2.31
N ALA A 129 27.62 0.21 -1.65
CA ALA A 129 26.92 0.20 -0.38
C ALA A 129 25.62 1.02 -0.47
N LEU A 130 24.52 0.44 -0.02
CA LEU A 130 23.27 1.14 0.20
C LEU A 130 23.13 1.42 1.69
N SER A 131 23.23 2.70 2.07
CA SER A 131 23.01 3.14 3.44
C SER A 131 21.56 3.58 3.59
N PHE A 132 20.79 2.88 4.42
CA PHE A 132 19.40 3.20 4.69
C PHE A 132 19.29 4.27 5.75
N GLN A 133 18.31 5.15 5.57
CA GLN A 133 17.93 6.11 6.59
C GLN A 133 17.31 5.43 7.83
N GLU A 134 16.63 4.29 7.62
CA GLU A 134 15.93 3.55 8.67
C GLU A 134 16.36 2.07 8.68
N ALA A 135 16.66 1.53 9.88
CA ALA A 135 17.12 0.15 10.05
C ALA A 135 16.08 -0.90 9.63
N GLU A 136 14.81 -0.57 9.79
CA GLU A 136 13.68 -1.43 9.42
C GLU A 136 13.57 -1.54 7.89
N GLY A 137 13.71 -0.41 7.20
CA GLY A 137 13.81 -0.34 5.75
C GLY A 137 14.93 -1.21 5.18
N CYS A 138 16.11 -1.13 5.81
CA CYS A 138 17.24 -1.99 5.48
C CYS A 138 16.90 -3.47 5.65
N THR A 139 16.26 -3.82 6.77
CA THR A 139 15.89 -5.22 7.07
C THR A 139 14.89 -5.76 6.06
N HIS A 140 13.87 -4.98 5.71
CA HIS A 140 12.86 -5.36 4.72
C HIS A 140 13.47 -5.59 3.33
N ILE A 141 14.26 -4.63 2.83
CA ILE A 141 14.90 -4.77 1.51
C ILE A 141 15.89 -5.93 1.50
N TRP A 142 16.64 -6.12 2.59
CA TRP A 142 17.53 -7.27 2.74
C TRP A 142 16.80 -8.61 2.66
N GLU A 143 15.68 -8.76 3.38
CA GLU A 143 14.87 -9.99 3.33
C GLU A 143 14.30 -10.25 1.93
N ASN A 144 13.84 -9.20 1.24
CA ASN A 144 13.37 -9.30 -0.15
C ASN A 144 14.51 -9.73 -1.09
N MET A 145 15.70 -9.15 -0.97
CA MET A 145 16.86 -9.57 -1.77
C MET A 145 17.18 -11.05 -1.54
N LEU A 146 17.24 -11.50 -0.28
CA LEU A 146 17.48 -12.91 0.05
C LEU A 146 16.39 -13.84 -0.51
N SER A 147 15.13 -13.40 -0.53
CA SER A 147 14.03 -14.14 -1.14
C SER A 147 14.28 -14.35 -2.65
N VAL A 148 14.64 -13.27 -3.35
CA VAL A 148 15.00 -13.31 -4.78
C VAL A 148 16.19 -14.23 -5.04
N GLN A 149 17.26 -14.16 -4.23
CA GLN A 149 18.42 -15.05 -4.39
C GLN A 149 18.05 -16.53 -4.27
N LYS A 150 17.13 -16.86 -3.36
CA LYS A 150 16.65 -18.23 -3.17
C LYS A 150 15.80 -18.71 -4.35
N GLN A 151 14.96 -17.85 -4.91
CA GLN A 151 14.19 -18.16 -6.13
C GLN A 151 15.11 -18.44 -7.33
N LEU A 152 16.19 -17.67 -7.46
CA LEU A 152 17.19 -17.88 -8.51
C LEU A 152 17.98 -19.20 -8.30
N LYS A 153 18.30 -19.56 -7.05
CA LYS A 153 19.00 -20.82 -6.71
C LYS A 153 18.13 -22.07 -6.88
N SER A 154 16.82 -21.96 -6.67
CA SER A 154 15.90 -23.10 -6.78
C SER A 154 15.52 -23.45 -8.22
N GLY A 155 15.97 -22.64 -9.20
CA GLY A 155 15.60 -22.84 -10.61
C GLY A 155 14.12 -22.62 -10.90
N SER A 156 13.35 -22.08 -9.93
CA SER A 156 11.94 -21.74 -10.11
C SER A 156 11.78 -20.43 -10.87
N LEU A 157 12.39 -20.33 -12.05
CA LEU A 157 12.01 -19.38 -13.08
C LEU A 157 10.78 -19.94 -13.83
N GLY A 158 9.73 -20.21 -13.06
CA GLY A 158 8.45 -20.68 -13.54
C GLY A 158 7.54 -19.50 -13.80
N PHE A 159 7.61 -18.93 -15.00
CA PHE A 159 6.40 -18.38 -15.57
C PHE A 159 5.34 -19.45 -15.50
N ILE A 160 4.15 -19.10 -15.02
CA ILE A 160 2.90 -19.79 -15.34
C ILE A 160 2.90 -19.98 -16.86
N PRO A 161 2.96 -21.21 -17.41
CA PRO A 161 2.20 -21.44 -18.62
C PRO A 161 0.75 -21.31 -18.16
N TYR A 162 0.05 -20.28 -18.64
CA TYR A 162 -1.37 -20.49 -18.89
C TYR A 162 -1.46 -21.85 -19.58
N PRO A 163 -2.35 -22.76 -19.17
CA PRO A 163 -2.51 -24.00 -19.89
C PRO A 163 -2.95 -23.64 -21.31
N THR A 164 -1.98 -23.56 -22.22
CA THR A 164 -2.23 -23.72 -23.64
C THR A 164 -2.59 -25.18 -23.74
N PHE A 165 -3.89 -25.47 -23.60
CA PHE A 165 -4.43 -26.73 -24.02
C PHE A 165 -4.03 -26.85 -25.49
N GLN A 166 -3.05 -27.73 -25.75
CA GLN A 166 -2.95 -28.37 -27.04
C GLN A 166 -4.33 -28.97 -27.27
N THR A 167 -5.08 -28.34 -28.17
CA THR A 167 -6.26 -28.94 -28.78
C THR A 167 -5.85 -30.31 -29.31
N PRO A 168 -6.35 -31.42 -28.77
CA PRO A 168 -6.50 -32.60 -29.59
C PRO A 168 -7.57 -32.21 -30.61
N GLU A 169 -7.25 -32.31 -31.89
CA GLU A 169 -8.25 -32.21 -32.94
C GLU A 169 -9.42 -33.14 -32.57
N PRO A 170 -10.69 -32.67 -32.60
CA PRO A 170 -11.80 -33.57 -32.42
C PRO A 170 -11.92 -34.41 -33.68
N GLU A 171 -11.47 -35.67 -33.59
CA GLU A 171 -11.98 -36.71 -34.47
C GLU A 171 -13.50 -36.72 -34.36
N VAL A 172 -14.14 -36.44 -35.48
CA VAL A 172 -15.58 -36.56 -35.68
C VAL A 172 -16.03 -37.96 -35.29
N SER A 173 -16.69 -38.07 -34.14
CA SER A 173 -17.55 -39.21 -33.81
C SER A 173 -18.92 -38.72 -33.41
N SER A 174 -19.88 -39.24 -34.15
CA SER A 174 -21.30 -38.94 -34.18
C SER A 174 -22.05 -39.33 -32.90
N GLY A 175 -22.89 -38.39 -32.43
CA GLY A 175 -24.24 -38.69 -31.98
C GLY A 175 -24.41 -39.32 -30.60
N SER A 176 -24.82 -38.52 -29.62
CA SER A 176 -26.10 -38.73 -28.93
C SER A 176 -26.48 -37.46 -28.15
N ASP A 177 -27.77 -37.19 -28.21
CA ASP A 177 -28.52 -36.07 -27.67
C ASP A 177 -28.62 -36.18 -26.14
N GLU A 178 -28.00 -35.27 -25.38
CA GLU A 178 -28.28 -35.10 -23.94
C GLU A 178 -28.10 -33.64 -23.49
N SER A 179 -29.25 -32.99 -23.31
CA SER A 179 -29.58 -31.79 -22.49
C SER A 179 -28.44 -30.86 -22.03
N ILE A 180 -28.44 -29.64 -22.57
CA ILE A 180 -27.78 -28.47 -21.98
C ILE A 180 -28.48 -28.12 -20.66
N ALA A 181 -27.98 -28.63 -19.53
CA ALA A 181 -28.29 -28.08 -18.22
C ALA A 181 -27.54 -26.75 -18.08
N SER A 182 -28.26 -25.68 -17.73
CA SER A 182 -27.67 -24.39 -17.41
C SER A 182 -26.73 -24.54 -16.21
N ASP A 183 -25.43 -24.43 -16.47
CA ASP A 183 -24.37 -24.35 -15.46
C ASP A 183 -24.52 -23.00 -14.73
N GLU A 184 -25.42 -22.92 -13.75
CA GLU A 184 -25.65 -21.75 -12.90
C GLU A 184 -25.16 -22.00 -11.47
N LEU A 185 -24.33 -21.09 -10.94
CA LEU A 185 -23.87 -21.13 -9.56
C LEU A 185 -25.00 -20.78 -8.59
N LYS A 186 -25.53 -21.82 -7.91
CA LYS A 186 -26.63 -21.67 -6.95
C LYS A 186 -26.20 -21.14 -5.59
N GLY A 187 -24.97 -21.40 -5.15
CA GLY A 187 -24.47 -20.97 -3.84
C GLY A 187 -23.01 -21.34 -3.63
N LEU A 188 -22.42 -20.80 -2.55
CA LEU A 188 -21.06 -21.09 -2.14
C LEU A 188 -21.03 -22.27 -1.15
N PRO A 189 -19.99 -23.13 -1.21
CA PRO A 189 -19.73 -24.10 -0.14
C PRO A 189 -19.61 -23.41 1.22
N PRO A 190 -19.92 -24.11 2.34
CA PRO A 190 -19.70 -23.57 3.68
C PRO A 190 -18.24 -23.15 3.88
N LEU A 191 -18.02 -22.11 4.69
CA LEU A 191 -16.68 -21.67 5.06
C LEU A 191 -16.20 -22.43 6.31
N GLU A 192 -15.71 -23.65 6.09
CA GLU A 192 -15.17 -24.56 7.11
C GLU A 192 -13.83 -25.16 6.61
N LEU A 193 -12.99 -25.68 7.52
CA LEU A 193 -11.70 -26.29 7.12
C LEU A 193 -11.87 -27.42 6.10
N SER A 194 -12.87 -28.26 6.29
CA SER A 194 -13.15 -29.43 5.43
C SER A 194 -13.58 -29.03 4.02
N SER A 195 -14.25 -27.88 3.87
CA SER A 195 -14.80 -27.37 2.62
C SER A 195 -13.96 -26.24 2.00
N LEU A 196 -12.94 -25.73 2.69
CA LEU A 196 -12.05 -24.68 2.20
C LEU A 196 -11.44 -24.97 0.82
N PRO A 197 -11.00 -26.21 0.48
CA PRO A 197 -10.48 -26.49 -0.86
C PRO A 197 -11.56 -26.36 -1.94
N LEU A 198 -12.78 -26.79 -1.63
CA LEU A 198 -13.91 -26.71 -2.55
C LEU A 198 -14.35 -25.26 -2.71
N LEU A 199 -14.43 -24.48 -1.62
CA LEU A 199 -14.76 -23.06 -1.67
C LEU A 199 -13.75 -22.28 -2.51
N LEU A 200 -12.45 -22.46 -2.26
CA LEU A 200 -11.40 -21.81 -3.05
C LEU A 200 -11.52 -22.18 -4.53
N LYS A 201 -11.73 -23.47 -4.84
CA LYS A 201 -11.97 -23.92 -6.22
C LYS A 201 -13.19 -23.23 -6.83
N THR A 202 -14.31 -23.16 -6.11
CA THR A 202 -15.52 -22.47 -6.58
C THR A 202 -15.27 -20.99 -6.85
N VAL A 203 -14.59 -20.27 -5.94
CA VAL A 203 -14.28 -18.84 -6.12
C VAL A 203 -13.34 -18.63 -7.30
N LEU A 204 -12.34 -19.48 -7.51
CA LEU A 204 -11.44 -19.41 -8.67
C LEU A 204 -12.17 -19.67 -9.99
N GLU A 205 -12.91 -20.78 -10.08
CA GLU A 205 -13.60 -21.18 -11.31
C GLU A 205 -14.69 -20.19 -11.70
N TRP A 206 -15.50 -19.77 -10.73
CA TRP A 206 -16.61 -18.87 -10.98
C TRP A 206 -16.21 -17.39 -10.94
N GLY A 207 -15.11 -17.03 -10.28
CA GLY A 207 -14.53 -15.69 -10.38
C GLY A 207 -14.14 -15.35 -11.82
N ALA A 208 -13.67 -16.34 -12.59
CA ALA A 208 -13.36 -16.19 -14.01
C ALA A 208 -14.61 -16.24 -14.92
N LYS A 209 -15.63 -17.05 -14.58
CA LYS A 209 -16.85 -17.23 -15.40
C LYS A 209 -17.91 -16.14 -15.16
N ASP A 210 -18.18 -15.83 -13.89
CA ASP A 210 -19.23 -14.93 -13.42
C ASP A 210 -18.82 -14.27 -12.09
N GLN A 211 -17.82 -13.39 -12.19
CA GLN A 211 -17.25 -12.64 -11.07
C GLN A 211 -18.32 -11.92 -10.24
N LEU A 212 -19.32 -11.35 -10.90
CA LEU A 212 -20.39 -10.58 -10.26
C LEU A 212 -21.25 -11.49 -9.36
N ARG A 213 -21.61 -12.69 -9.84
CA ARG A 213 -22.41 -13.65 -9.07
C ARG A 213 -21.69 -14.14 -7.84
N VAL A 214 -20.40 -14.47 -7.94
CA VAL A 214 -19.60 -14.88 -6.78
C VAL A 214 -19.51 -13.75 -5.76
N ALA A 215 -19.21 -12.53 -6.22
CA ALA A 215 -19.12 -11.37 -5.34
C ALA A 215 -20.45 -11.05 -4.64
N GLU A 216 -21.58 -11.22 -5.33
CA GLU A 216 -22.91 -11.05 -4.76
C GLU A 216 -23.20 -12.10 -3.68
N LEU A 217 -22.90 -13.38 -3.92
CA LEU A 217 -23.08 -14.45 -2.93
C LEU A 217 -22.26 -14.20 -1.66
N ILE A 218 -21.00 -13.76 -1.80
CA ILE A 218 -20.14 -13.40 -0.67
C ILE A 218 -20.70 -12.17 0.07
N SER A 219 -21.12 -11.14 -0.67
CA SER A 219 -21.58 -9.88 -0.09
C SER A 219 -22.94 -10.00 0.62
N GLN A 220 -23.77 -10.97 0.24
CA GLN A 220 -25.07 -11.23 0.87
C GLN A 220 -24.96 -12.04 2.17
N ASP A 221 -23.90 -12.83 2.34
CA ASP A 221 -23.65 -13.57 3.58
C ASP A 221 -22.93 -12.70 4.61
N HIS A 222 -23.70 -12.13 5.54
CA HIS A 222 -23.17 -11.29 6.62
C HIS A 222 -22.16 -12.00 7.53
N GLU A 223 -22.22 -13.33 7.63
CA GLU A 223 -21.35 -14.14 8.47
C GLU A 223 -20.07 -14.59 7.76
N PHE A 224 -19.96 -14.35 6.45
CA PHE A 224 -18.83 -14.83 5.65
C PHE A 224 -17.48 -14.31 6.17
N PHE A 225 -17.34 -12.98 6.32
CA PHE A 225 -16.08 -12.38 6.77
C PHE A 225 -15.78 -12.62 8.26
N PRO A 226 -16.75 -12.53 9.19
CA PRO A 226 -16.55 -12.99 10.57
C PRO A 226 -16.01 -14.42 10.65
N LYS A 227 -16.61 -15.36 9.92
CA LYS A 227 -16.16 -16.76 9.87
C LYS A 227 -14.80 -16.91 9.23
N LEU A 228 -14.50 -16.15 8.16
CA LEU A 228 -13.19 -16.18 7.50
C LEU A 228 -12.07 -15.79 8.48
N VAL A 229 -12.30 -14.71 9.23
CA VAL A 229 -11.34 -14.21 10.21
C VAL A 229 -11.23 -15.13 11.41
N GLU A 230 -12.33 -15.71 11.90
CA GLU A 230 -12.28 -16.72 12.96
C GLU A 230 -11.48 -17.96 12.53
N LEU A 231 -11.75 -18.47 11.32
CA LEU A 231 -11.04 -19.60 10.73
C LEU A 231 -9.55 -19.29 10.59
N PHE A 232 -9.21 -18.10 10.10
CA PHE A 232 -7.84 -17.62 10.01
C PHE A 232 -7.14 -17.59 11.37
N LYS A 233 -7.73 -16.95 12.38
CA LYS A 233 -7.17 -16.85 13.74
C LYS A 233 -6.98 -18.23 14.38
N MET A 234 -7.91 -19.16 14.16
CA MET A 234 -7.79 -20.53 14.63
C MET A 234 -6.61 -21.27 13.96
N CYS A 235 -6.47 -21.15 12.63
CA CYS A 235 -5.38 -21.76 11.88
C CYS A 235 -4.03 -21.17 12.29
N GLU A 236 -3.97 -19.85 12.47
CA GLU A 236 -2.78 -19.13 12.90
C GLU A 236 -2.35 -19.55 14.31
N GLY A 237 -3.28 -19.58 15.27
CA GLY A 237 -3.01 -20.02 16.64
C GLY A 237 -2.56 -21.47 16.74
N SER A 238 -3.03 -22.32 15.81
CA SER A 238 -2.66 -23.74 15.73
C SER A 238 -1.49 -24.02 14.78
N ARG A 239 -0.92 -22.99 14.12
CA ARG A 239 0.15 -23.07 13.11
C ARG A 239 -0.13 -24.06 11.98
N LYS A 240 -1.37 -24.11 11.49
CA LYS A 240 -1.77 -24.94 10.34
C LYS A 240 -1.39 -24.27 9.03
N ILE A 241 -0.14 -24.42 8.62
CA ILE A 241 0.46 -23.69 7.49
C ILE A 241 -0.27 -23.94 6.16
N ASP A 242 -0.65 -25.18 5.86
CA ASP A 242 -1.38 -25.50 4.61
C ASP A 242 -2.73 -24.78 4.53
N ASP A 243 -3.48 -24.78 5.65
CA ASP A 243 -4.76 -24.07 5.75
C ASP A 243 -4.56 -22.55 5.64
N LEU A 244 -3.47 -22.01 6.22
CA LEU A 244 -3.13 -20.58 6.11
C LEU A 244 -2.80 -20.18 4.66
N HIS A 245 -2.08 -21.03 3.91
CA HIS A 245 -1.85 -20.80 2.48
C HIS A 245 -3.14 -20.84 1.66
N MET A 246 -4.10 -21.69 2.04
CA MET A 246 -5.42 -21.70 1.41
C MET A 246 -6.24 -20.46 1.72
N ILE A 247 -6.20 -19.99 2.97
CA ILE A 247 -6.85 -18.74 3.39
C ILE A 247 -6.22 -17.53 2.69
N PHE A 248 -4.88 -17.51 2.53
CA PHE A 248 -4.18 -16.50 1.72
C PHE A 248 -4.75 -16.45 0.30
N ARG A 249 -4.79 -17.60 -0.39
CA ARG A 249 -5.30 -17.67 -1.77
C ARG A 249 -6.75 -17.22 -1.84
N LEU A 250 -7.61 -17.71 -0.94
CA LEU A 250 -9.01 -17.32 -0.90
C LEU A 250 -9.18 -15.81 -0.70
N THR A 251 -8.44 -15.22 0.25
CA THR A 251 -8.46 -13.78 0.53
C THR A 251 -8.00 -12.96 -0.67
N LYS A 252 -6.93 -13.39 -1.34
CA LYS A 252 -6.44 -12.79 -2.59
C LYS A 252 -7.51 -12.83 -3.68
N GLU A 253 -8.11 -14.00 -3.94
CA GLU A 253 -9.15 -14.13 -4.96
C GLU A 253 -10.39 -13.27 -4.66
N ILE A 254 -10.80 -13.18 -3.39
CA ILE A 254 -11.89 -12.30 -2.97
C ILE A 254 -11.60 -10.83 -3.28
N ILE A 255 -10.35 -10.37 -3.06
CA ILE A 255 -9.94 -9.00 -3.41
C ILE A 255 -10.00 -8.80 -4.94
N LEU A 256 -9.56 -9.81 -5.70
CA LEU A 256 -9.58 -9.79 -7.16
C LEU A 256 -10.99 -9.92 -7.77
N LEU A 257 -12.03 -10.23 -6.99
CA LEU A 257 -13.42 -10.06 -7.42
C LEU A 257 -13.80 -8.59 -7.67
N ASN A 258 -12.95 -7.65 -7.24
CA ASN A 258 -13.06 -6.21 -7.52
C ASN A 258 -14.46 -5.64 -7.22
N ASN A 259 -15.02 -5.98 -6.07
CA ASN A 259 -16.37 -5.59 -5.68
C ASN A 259 -16.35 -4.57 -4.53
N VAL A 260 -17.03 -3.43 -4.73
CA VAL A 260 -17.06 -2.33 -3.77
C VAL A 260 -17.68 -2.74 -2.42
N LYS A 261 -18.74 -3.55 -2.40
CA LYS A 261 -19.37 -3.99 -1.14
C LYS A 261 -18.46 -4.91 -0.33
N ILE A 262 -17.68 -5.73 -1.03
CA ILE A 262 -16.63 -6.55 -0.40
C ILE A 262 -15.57 -5.62 0.19
N PHE A 263 -15.06 -4.65 -0.58
CA PHE A 263 -14.07 -3.68 -0.11
C PHE A 263 -14.53 -2.89 1.12
N ASP A 264 -15.78 -2.42 1.14
CA ASP A 264 -16.36 -1.74 2.30
C ASP A 264 -16.27 -2.60 3.57
N LYS A 265 -16.50 -3.91 3.45
CA LYS A 265 -16.43 -4.85 4.57
C LYS A 265 -14.98 -5.17 4.92
N ILE A 266 -14.17 -5.67 3.98
CA ILE A 266 -12.80 -6.15 4.27
C ILE A 266 -11.84 -5.04 4.67
N PHE A 267 -12.06 -3.79 4.22
CA PHE A 267 -11.22 -2.66 4.60
C PHE A 267 -11.74 -1.89 5.81
N SER A 268 -12.86 -2.31 6.42
CA SER A 268 -13.31 -1.72 7.68
C SER A 268 -12.31 -1.96 8.81
N ASP A 269 -12.35 -1.12 9.85
CA ASP A 269 -11.50 -1.27 11.05
C ASP A 269 -11.65 -2.63 11.73
N GLU A 270 -12.81 -3.28 11.56
CA GLU A 270 -13.12 -4.60 12.12
C GLU A 270 -12.24 -5.70 11.51
N PHE A 271 -12.00 -5.68 10.19
CA PHE A 271 -11.36 -6.80 9.48
C PHE A 271 -10.01 -6.48 8.87
N ILE A 272 -9.71 -5.22 8.52
CA ILE A 272 -8.58 -4.89 7.66
C ILE A 272 -7.22 -5.41 8.17
N LEU A 273 -7.01 -5.43 9.49
CA LEU A 273 -5.80 -5.97 10.07
C LEU A 273 -5.73 -7.50 9.93
N ASP A 274 -6.84 -8.20 10.15
CA ASP A 274 -6.90 -9.65 9.97
C ASP A 274 -6.78 -10.04 8.50
N ILE A 275 -7.32 -9.23 7.59
CA ILE A 275 -7.11 -9.39 6.14
C ILE A 275 -5.64 -9.23 5.77
N ILE A 276 -4.96 -8.20 6.29
CA ILE A 276 -3.50 -8.06 6.11
C ILE A 276 -2.77 -9.29 6.69
N GLY A 277 -3.19 -9.80 7.85
CA GLY A 277 -2.61 -10.99 8.46
C GLY A 277 -2.78 -12.24 7.60
N ALA A 278 -3.97 -12.46 7.02
CA ALA A 278 -4.20 -13.54 6.07
C ALA A 278 -3.30 -13.44 4.82
N LEU A 279 -3.04 -12.20 4.37
CA LEU A 279 -2.17 -11.92 3.23
C LEU A 279 -0.67 -12.11 3.52
N GLU A 280 -0.26 -12.40 4.77
CA GLU A 280 1.15 -12.70 5.10
C GLU A 280 1.60 -14.09 4.69
N TYR A 281 0.66 -15.02 4.48
CA TYR A 281 0.92 -16.45 4.30
C TYR A 281 0.98 -16.84 2.82
N ASP A 282 1.63 -16.01 1.99
CA ASP A 282 1.84 -16.31 0.58
C ASP A 282 2.65 -17.62 0.42
N PRO A 283 2.11 -18.67 -0.22
CA PRO A 283 2.85 -19.92 -0.47
C PRO A 283 4.06 -19.74 -1.40
N GLU A 284 4.15 -18.62 -2.12
CA GLU A 284 5.30 -18.30 -2.97
C GLU A 284 6.48 -17.73 -2.17
N VAL A 285 6.27 -17.41 -0.89
CA VAL A 285 7.29 -16.87 0.02
C VAL A 285 7.59 -17.89 1.14
N PRO A 286 8.87 -18.18 1.46
CA PRO A 286 9.22 -19.25 2.41
C PRO A 286 8.76 -19.02 3.86
N ASN A 287 8.54 -17.77 4.26
CA ASN A 287 8.15 -17.39 5.61
C ASN A 287 7.07 -16.31 5.54
N ALA A 288 6.20 -16.27 6.54
CA ALA A 288 5.24 -15.20 6.70
C ALA A 288 5.94 -13.83 6.77
N GLN A 289 5.46 -12.86 6.00
CA GLN A 289 6.14 -11.58 5.78
C GLN A 289 5.91 -10.55 6.90
N GLY A 290 5.06 -10.84 7.89
CA GLY A 290 4.86 -9.98 9.07
C GLY A 290 4.20 -8.64 8.77
N HIS A 291 3.42 -8.53 7.69
CA HIS A 291 2.76 -7.30 7.23
C HIS A 291 1.89 -6.63 8.31
N ARG A 292 1.04 -7.37 9.01
CA ARG A 292 0.14 -6.89 10.07
C ARG A 292 0.95 -6.32 11.24
N ALA A 293 1.99 -7.03 11.66
CA ALA A 293 2.89 -6.55 12.70
C ALA A 293 3.62 -5.27 12.27
N PHE A 294 4.04 -5.19 11.00
CA PHE A 294 4.65 -3.99 10.42
C PHE A 294 3.69 -2.80 10.49
N VAL A 295 2.48 -2.96 9.94
CA VAL A 295 1.42 -1.94 9.87
C VAL A 295 0.91 -1.53 11.25
N GLN A 296 0.93 -2.41 12.26
CA GLN A 296 0.51 -2.08 13.63
C GLN A 296 1.59 -1.38 14.45
N LYS A 297 2.86 -1.80 14.35
CA LYS A 297 3.93 -1.31 15.24
C LYS A 297 4.71 -0.13 14.69
N HIS A 298 4.92 -0.07 13.37
CA HIS A 298 5.87 0.86 12.76
C HIS A 298 5.20 2.08 12.13
N VAL A 299 3.87 2.13 12.15
CA VAL A 299 3.10 3.31 11.76
C VAL A 299 2.94 4.20 12.98
N ILE A 300 3.97 4.99 13.25
CA ILE A 300 3.84 6.09 14.22
C ILE A 300 2.96 7.13 13.54
N PHE A 301 1.71 7.24 13.98
CA PHE A 301 0.84 8.31 13.55
C PHE A 301 1.37 9.63 14.10
N LYS A 302 2.24 10.29 13.33
CA LYS A 302 2.92 11.53 13.72
C LYS A 302 2.00 12.72 13.50
N GLU A 303 1.14 12.95 14.47
CA GLU A 303 0.23 14.09 14.48
C GLU A 303 1.02 15.40 14.65
N ALA A 304 1.03 16.24 13.61
CA ALA A 304 1.53 17.61 13.74
C ALA A 304 0.62 18.41 14.70
N VAL A 305 -0.67 18.13 14.68
CA VAL A 305 -1.70 18.61 15.60
C VAL A 305 -2.56 17.39 15.96
N PRO A 306 -2.91 17.19 17.24
CA PRO A 306 -3.73 16.06 17.66
C PRO A 306 -5.04 15.99 16.88
N ILE A 307 -5.43 14.79 16.46
CA ILE A 307 -6.70 14.56 15.79
C ILE A 307 -7.66 13.93 16.79
N GLU A 308 -8.58 14.74 17.31
CA GLU A 308 -9.52 14.29 18.35
C GLU A 308 -10.67 13.45 17.74
N ASN A 309 -11.01 13.70 16.47
CA ASN A 309 -12.11 12.99 15.81
C ASN A 309 -11.69 11.56 15.43
N ALA A 310 -12.20 10.57 16.17
CA ALA A 310 -11.92 9.15 15.94
C ALA A 310 -12.30 8.66 14.53
N SER A 311 -13.34 9.23 13.90
CA SER A 311 -13.71 8.91 12.52
C SER A 311 -12.66 9.39 11.53
N VAL A 312 -12.10 10.58 11.77
CA VAL A 312 -10.98 11.12 10.99
C VAL A 312 -9.76 10.22 11.13
N ALA A 313 -9.37 9.87 12.36
CA ALA A 313 -8.24 8.97 12.60
C ALA A 313 -8.45 7.58 11.97
N SER A 314 -9.63 7.00 12.11
CA SER A 314 -10.02 5.73 11.47
C SER A 314 -9.80 5.77 9.95
N LYS A 315 -10.29 6.82 9.29
CA LYS A 315 -10.17 6.96 7.84
C LYS A 315 -8.74 7.18 7.36
N ILE A 316 -7.91 7.86 8.14
CA ILE A 316 -6.46 7.95 7.88
C ILE A 316 -5.82 6.57 7.91
N HIS A 317 -6.08 5.80 8.98
CA HIS A 317 -5.52 4.46 9.13
C HIS A 317 -6.02 3.53 8.04
N GLN A 318 -7.30 3.61 7.68
CA GLN A 318 -7.85 2.86 6.56
C GLN A 318 -7.12 3.20 5.25
N THR A 319 -6.95 4.48 4.91
CA THR A 319 -6.19 4.91 3.73
C THR A 319 -4.77 4.36 3.71
N TYR A 320 -4.06 4.44 4.84
CA TYR A 320 -2.71 3.88 4.94
C TYR A 320 -2.68 2.37 4.67
N ARG A 321 -3.59 1.63 5.31
CA ARG A 321 -3.64 0.18 5.21
C ARG A 321 -4.02 -0.27 3.80
N ILE A 322 -4.95 0.42 3.13
CA ILE A 322 -5.30 0.15 1.72
C ILE A 322 -4.10 0.45 0.82
N LEU A 323 -3.39 1.56 1.02
CA LEU A 323 -2.16 1.86 0.29
C LEU A 323 -1.11 0.77 0.50
N TYR A 324 -0.93 0.28 1.73
CA TYR A 324 0.00 -0.82 2.01
C TYR A 324 -0.39 -2.10 1.27
N ILE A 325 -1.67 -2.48 1.30
CA ILE A 325 -2.19 -3.63 0.55
C ILE A 325 -1.91 -3.46 -0.95
N LYS A 326 -2.21 -2.29 -1.51
CA LYS A 326 -2.05 -1.99 -2.94
C LYS A 326 -0.58 -1.94 -3.40
N ASP A 327 0.25 -1.19 -2.68
CA ASP A 327 1.60 -0.81 -3.13
C ASP A 327 2.70 -1.71 -2.56
N ILE A 328 2.42 -2.50 -1.51
CA ILE A 328 3.39 -3.40 -0.88
C ILE A 328 2.99 -4.86 -1.05
N ILE A 329 1.77 -5.24 -0.66
CA ILE A 329 1.35 -6.65 -0.71
C ILE A 329 1.09 -7.08 -2.17
N PHE A 330 0.32 -6.31 -2.92
CA PHE A 330 -0.02 -6.63 -4.31
C PHE A 330 0.80 -5.85 -5.34
N LEU A 331 2.05 -5.53 -5.06
CA LEU A 331 2.91 -4.77 -5.96
C LEU A 331 2.86 -5.35 -7.40
N ARG A 332 2.19 -4.63 -8.31
CA ARG A 332 1.95 -5.01 -9.74
C ARG A 332 1.16 -6.31 -9.96
N ALA A 333 0.49 -6.83 -8.94
CA ALA A 333 -0.34 -8.03 -9.03
C ALA A 333 -1.84 -7.72 -9.24
N LEU A 334 -2.25 -6.46 -9.05
CA LEU A 334 -3.62 -6.00 -9.33
C LEU A 334 -3.77 -5.58 -10.79
N ASP A 335 -4.94 -5.83 -11.36
CA ASP A 335 -5.33 -5.26 -12.64
C ASP A 335 -5.67 -3.76 -12.50
N ASP A 336 -5.75 -3.07 -13.64
CA ASP A 336 -6.05 -1.63 -13.67
C ASP A 336 -7.42 -1.32 -13.06
N ALA A 337 -8.39 -2.22 -13.24
CA ALA A 337 -9.75 -2.06 -12.73
C ALA A 337 -9.79 -2.11 -11.18
N THR A 338 -9.09 -3.06 -10.57
CA THR A 338 -8.99 -3.17 -9.10
C THR A 338 -8.19 -2.00 -8.55
N THR A 339 -7.06 -1.66 -9.17
CA THR A 339 -6.24 -0.51 -8.78
C THR A 339 -7.05 0.79 -8.78
N LYS A 340 -7.89 1.00 -9.80
CA LYS A 340 -8.78 2.16 -9.89
C LYS A 340 -9.80 2.21 -8.75
N ASN A 341 -10.44 1.09 -8.40
CA ASN A 341 -11.41 1.06 -7.31
C ASN A 341 -10.75 1.26 -5.94
N LEU A 342 -9.55 0.70 -5.71
CA LEU A 342 -8.79 0.99 -4.49
C LEU A 342 -8.41 2.47 -4.38
N ASN A 343 -7.97 3.09 -5.49
CA ASN A 343 -7.70 4.53 -5.53
C ASN A 343 -8.97 5.36 -5.27
N ALA A 344 -10.12 4.96 -5.79
CA ALA A 344 -11.39 5.63 -5.52
C ALA A 344 -11.72 5.65 -4.02
N ILE A 345 -11.54 4.52 -3.31
CA ILE A 345 -11.76 4.45 -1.85
C ILE A 345 -10.75 5.34 -1.10
N ILE A 346 -9.49 5.35 -1.53
CA ILE A 346 -8.46 6.24 -0.96
C ILE A 346 -8.86 7.71 -1.13
N ASP A 347 -9.31 8.09 -2.33
CA ASP A 347 -9.72 9.45 -2.65
C ASP A 347 -10.98 9.86 -1.87
N GLU A 348 -11.97 8.97 -1.76
CA GLU A 348 -13.17 9.18 -0.94
C GLU A 348 -12.83 9.40 0.53
N ASN A 349 -11.93 8.59 1.10
CA ASN A 349 -11.43 8.78 2.45
C ASN A 349 -10.72 10.13 2.60
N ASN A 350 -9.88 10.51 1.64
CA ASN A 350 -9.17 11.79 1.67
C ASN A 350 -10.15 12.97 1.64
N VAL A 351 -11.19 12.91 0.81
CA VAL A 351 -12.24 13.93 0.73
C VAL A 351 -13.05 14.01 2.02
N LEU A 352 -13.48 12.87 2.56
CA LEU A 352 -14.25 12.83 3.81
C LEU A 352 -13.46 13.47 4.94
N VAL A 353 -12.19 13.12 5.04
CA VAL A 353 -11.38 13.62 6.13
C VAL A 353 -11.03 15.10 5.95
N ALA A 354 -10.72 15.52 4.72
CA ALA A 354 -10.57 16.93 4.35
C ALA A 354 -11.78 17.76 4.82
N SER A 355 -12.99 17.24 4.58
CA SER A 355 -14.23 17.90 4.99
C SER A 355 -14.36 17.98 6.50
N LEU A 356 -14.13 16.87 7.21
CA LEU A 356 -14.31 16.83 8.67
C LEU A 356 -13.30 17.73 9.41
N LEU A 357 -12.07 17.84 8.91
CA LEU A 357 -11.09 18.76 9.48
C LEU A 357 -11.34 20.21 9.10
N LYS A 358 -11.84 20.49 7.89
CA LYS A 358 -12.20 21.84 7.46
C LYS A 358 -13.19 22.49 8.43
N ASP A 359 -14.12 21.69 8.94
CA ASP A 359 -15.15 22.13 9.86
C ASP A 359 -14.68 22.19 11.32
N ASP A 360 -13.46 21.70 11.62
CA ASP A 360 -12.82 21.76 12.92
C ASP A 360 -12.02 23.07 13.10
N ALA A 361 -12.67 24.09 13.66
CA ALA A 361 -12.05 25.37 13.93
C ALA A 361 -10.88 25.29 14.92
N SER A 362 -10.89 24.30 15.84
CA SER A 362 -9.85 24.13 16.85
C SER A 362 -8.56 23.57 16.26
N PHE A 363 -8.69 22.62 15.33
CA PHE A 363 -7.56 22.04 14.58
C PHE A 363 -6.73 23.13 13.88
N PHE A 364 -7.38 24.06 13.16
CA PHE A 364 -6.65 25.13 12.47
C PHE A 364 -6.04 26.14 13.44
N GLN A 365 -6.73 26.46 14.53
CA GLN A 365 -6.19 27.36 15.55
C GLN A 365 -4.90 26.78 16.14
N ASP A 366 -4.89 25.51 16.50
CA ASP A 366 -3.72 24.82 17.04
C ASP A 366 -2.62 24.65 15.99
N LEU A 367 -2.97 24.38 14.73
CA LEU A 367 -2.03 24.35 13.62
C LEU A 367 -1.33 25.70 13.44
N PHE A 368 -2.09 26.80 13.43
CA PHE A 368 -1.54 28.16 13.29
C PHE A 368 -0.68 28.57 14.48
N VAL A 369 -1.10 28.23 15.71
CA VAL A 369 -0.31 28.46 16.93
C VAL A 369 1.02 27.71 16.82
N ARG A 370 0.99 26.44 16.41
CA ARG A 370 2.20 25.63 16.28
C ARG A 370 3.11 26.13 15.17
N MET A 371 2.57 26.53 14.03
CA MET A 371 3.33 27.18 12.94
C MET A 371 3.99 28.50 13.36
N ARG A 372 3.31 29.29 14.21
CA ARG A 372 3.80 30.57 14.74
C ARG A 372 4.80 30.41 15.88
N SER A 373 4.81 29.27 16.57
CA SER A 373 5.78 28.99 17.63
C SER A 373 7.22 28.92 17.09
N SER A 374 8.16 29.54 17.81
CA SER A 374 9.57 29.70 17.42
C SER A 374 10.41 28.41 17.47
N ASN A 375 9.79 27.28 17.84
CA ASN A 375 10.47 25.98 18.01
C ASN A 375 10.51 25.11 16.74
N ILE A 376 10.00 25.60 15.62
CA ILE A 376 10.12 24.93 14.32
C ILE A 376 11.26 25.58 13.54
N SER A 377 12.33 24.81 13.29
CA SER A 377 13.46 25.20 12.42
C SER A 377 12.95 25.83 11.13
N ALA A 378 13.65 26.85 10.62
CA ALA A 378 13.34 27.48 9.32
C ALA A 378 13.23 26.44 8.19
N GLU A 379 13.98 25.35 8.27
CA GLU A 379 13.97 24.23 7.33
C GLU A 379 12.68 23.39 7.43
N SER A 380 12.13 23.22 8.64
CA SER A 380 10.84 22.56 8.87
C SER A 380 9.66 23.45 8.45
N LYS A 381 9.79 24.77 8.56
CA LYS A 381 8.82 25.75 8.04
C LYS A 381 8.81 25.73 6.51
N ILE A 382 9.97 25.74 5.87
CA ILE A 382 10.11 25.65 4.40
C ILE A 382 9.61 24.30 3.88
N LYS A 383 9.89 23.16 4.56
CA LYS A 383 9.33 21.85 4.19
C LYS A 383 7.81 21.80 4.28
N LEU A 384 7.19 22.50 5.22
CA LEU A 384 5.73 22.61 5.31
C LEU A 384 5.17 23.53 4.21
N THR A 385 5.79 24.68 3.95
CA THR A 385 5.31 25.66 2.96
C THR A 385 5.53 25.21 1.51
N VAL A 386 6.72 24.70 1.16
CA VAL A 386 7.05 24.21 -0.20
C VAL A 386 6.23 22.97 -0.57
N ARG A 387 5.90 22.10 0.41
CA ARG A 387 5.03 20.94 0.17
C ARG A 387 3.56 21.30 -0.01
N LEU A 388 3.10 22.42 0.57
CA LEU A 388 1.77 22.98 0.32
C LEU A 388 1.73 23.68 -1.05
N GLU A 389 2.79 24.38 -1.45
CA GLU A 389 2.84 25.14 -2.72
C GLU A 389 3.01 24.26 -3.98
N ASN A 390 3.79 23.18 -3.92
CA ASN A 390 4.01 22.33 -5.11
C ASN A 390 2.77 21.48 -5.48
N LYS A 391 1.86 21.22 -4.54
CA LYS A 391 0.58 20.53 -4.78
C LYS A 391 -0.60 21.49 -5.05
N LEU A 392 -0.34 22.79 -5.07
CA LEU A 392 -1.30 23.80 -5.54
C LEU A 392 -1.21 24.03 -7.06
N LYS A 393 -0.15 23.51 -7.71
CA LYS A 393 0.17 23.74 -9.13
C LYS A 393 -0.02 22.51 -10.02
N SER A 394 -0.21 21.33 -9.46
CA SER A 394 -0.65 20.10 -10.14
C SER A 394 -2.11 19.84 -9.82
#